data_AF-A0A7C6MZS5-F1
#
_entry.id   AF-A0A7C6MZS5-F1
#
_cell.length_a   1.000
_cell.length_b   1.000
_cell.length_c   1.000
_cell.angle_alpha   90.00
_cell.angle_beta   90.00
_cell.angle_gamma   90.00
#
_symmetry.space_group_name_H-M   'P 1'
#
loop_
_entity.id
_entity.type
_entity.pdbx_description
1 polymer ?
#
loop_
_entity_poly.entity_id
_entity_poly.type
_entity_poly.pdbx_seq_one_letter_code
_entity_poly.pdbx_strand_id
1 'polypeptide(L)'
;MIDSNKSVLYDQQEITLGYESLSAFFRIKSEELQEKIGTDFKKLYPQQEIADRLNISKDQLQQKIYLKKPLTRDWLIAICAAYGLDDAETSDALSICDMPTLDDVSNREYFIVNFLRTHKFKPVGVEELNEALETASLNPLDISFRKKGKQKARTIDINFPYEEIGPRVLRTYEDQGDPYDSLTTIYLPSMRCVAAAFLEDEGGRKYLLEAYSDGDFLVRVDNEVFPKVYKELQPENEFYRIFIELAGLVKKRKQELDNVIKDSKNYKGRFSANVKDDSIHVFYEEYNYSMPERNEYYLMEYINGEYVLSVAHESMFMAEYLSKEKYFLHYGKVPEIQRISFPSVDVIEEFYEKKQLSFYPDLKATRKRVYNKLKSIVEEKLNLIRLGELHIQNFDYVWGIPGDVLTYYKVENEFQCTRDNEYGEIDFAMEEAIFKGSNGNEVLISFDDIKEAFELGIETIEDICRIKQKYGAKKVILDM
;
A
#
# COMPACT_ATOMS: atom_id res chain seq x y z
N MET A 1 7.86 30.51 -13.80
CA MET A 1 8.77 30.63 -12.65
C MET A 1 9.24 29.22 -12.35
N ILE A 2 10.50 28.94 -12.70
CA ILE A 2 11.11 27.62 -12.62
C ILE A 2 11.68 27.52 -11.21
N ASP A 3 11.02 26.78 -10.33
CA ASP A 3 11.60 26.44 -9.04
C ASP A 3 12.42 25.16 -9.21
N SER A 4 13.73 25.37 -9.20
CA SER A 4 14.76 24.37 -9.40
C SER A 4 15.01 23.61 -8.10
N ASN A 5 14.37 22.44 -7.94
CA ASN A 5 14.86 21.43 -7.01
C ASN A 5 15.70 20.38 -7.75
N LYS A 6 16.96 20.30 -7.32
CA LYS A 6 18.00 19.38 -7.77
C LYS A 6 17.75 17.98 -7.18
N SER A 7 17.88 16.94 -7.99
CA SER A 7 18.73 15.79 -7.64
C SER A 7 19.27 15.13 -8.91
N VAL A 8 20.44 14.53 -8.77
CA VAL A 8 21.37 14.11 -9.82
C VAL A 8 21.30 12.59 -9.88
N LEU A 9 20.85 12.01 -11.00
CA LEU A 9 21.09 10.60 -11.31
C LEU A 9 22.38 10.49 -12.10
N TYR A 10 23.49 10.31 -11.38
CA TYR A 10 24.77 9.92 -11.95
C TYR A 10 25.22 8.64 -11.27
N ASP A 11 25.62 7.67 -12.09
CA ASP A 11 26.44 6.53 -11.68
C ASP A 11 27.79 7.05 -11.17
N GLN A 12 27.84 7.37 -9.89
CA GLN A 12 28.93 6.95 -9.03
C GLN A 12 28.30 6.03 -8.00
N GLN A 13 28.95 4.91 -7.70
CA GLN A 13 28.63 4.13 -6.50
C GLN A 13 28.74 5.04 -5.27
N GLU A 14 27.63 5.67 -4.91
CA GLU A 14 27.32 6.09 -3.56
C GLU A 14 25.92 5.58 -3.26
N ILE A 15 25.94 4.46 -2.54
CA ILE A 15 24.81 3.68 -2.03
C ILE A 15 23.74 4.62 -1.48
N THR A 16 22.64 4.79 -2.21
CA THR A 16 21.41 5.39 -1.68
C THR A 16 20.55 4.26 -1.11
N LEU A 17 20.97 3.91 0.11
CA LEU A 17 20.39 3.13 1.19
C LEU A 17 18.94 2.61 1.02
N GLY A 18 18.77 1.61 0.16
CA GLY A 18 18.18 0.38 0.68
C GLY A 18 19.15 -0.09 1.76
N TYR A 19 18.74 -0.14 3.03
CA TYR A 19 19.64 -0.55 4.09
C TYR A 19 20.18 -1.96 3.75
N GLU A 20 21.44 -2.04 3.27
CA GLU A 20 22.05 -3.29 2.80
C GLU A 20 22.08 -4.36 3.89
N SER A 21 21.96 -3.94 5.15
CA SER A 21 21.79 -4.79 6.31
C SER A 21 21.20 -4.00 7.48
N LEU A 22 20.67 -4.72 8.47
CA LEU A 22 20.27 -4.17 9.77
C LEU A 22 21.39 -3.37 10.45
N SER A 23 22.65 -3.76 10.24
CA SER A 23 23.80 -3.03 10.79
C SER A 23 24.04 -1.67 10.14
N ALA A 24 23.76 -1.56 8.82
CA ALA A 24 23.82 -0.28 8.12
C ALA A 24 22.71 0.65 8.64
N PHE A 25 21.50 0.11 8.81
CA PHE A 25 20.34 0.82 9.39
C PHE A 25 20.68 1.51 10.71
N PHE A 26 21.15 0.75 11.70
CA PHE A 26 21.45 1.32 13.01
C PHE A 26 22.65 2.28 13.01
N ARG A 27 23.60 2.13 12.06
CA ARG A 27 24.70 3.09 11.91
C ARG A 27 24.18 4.46 11.47
N ILE A 28 23.39 4.50 10.40
CA ILE A 28 22.83 5.74 9.85
C ILE A 28 21.90 6.40 10.85
N LYS A 29 21.01 5.62 11.47
CA LYS A 29 20.10 6.15 12.49
C LYS A 29 20.85 6.72 13.69
N SER A 30 21.94 6.08 14.10
CA SER A 30 22.79 6.63 15.16
C SER A 30 23.41 7.98 14.79
N GLU A 31 23.82 8.17 13.53
CA GLU A 31 24.39 9.44 13.05
C GLU A 31 23.30 10.53 13.00
N GLU A 32 22.14 10.23 12.42
CA GLU A 32 20.98 11.14 12.35
C GLU A 32 20.51 11.61 13.74
N LEU A 33 20.44 10.69 14.71
CA LEU A 33 20.02 11.00 16.07
C LEU A 33 21.06 11.85 16.81
N GLN A 34 22.36 11.63 16.57
CA GLN A 34 23.42 12.45 17.14
C GLN A 34 23.43 13.88 16.59
N GLU A 35 22.98 14.09 15.36
CA GLU A 35 22.85 15.42 14.76
C GLU A 35 21.62 16.18 15.27
N LYS A 36 20.49 15.49 15.44
CA LYS A 36 19.21 16.10 15.82
C LYS A 36 19.11 16.53 17.29
N ILE A 37 19.88 15.91 18.21
CA ILE A 37 19.66 16.04 19.66
C ILE A 37 20.77 16.89 20.35
N GLY A 38 21.78 17.36 19.62
CA GLY A 38 22.79 18.30 20.13
C GLY A 38 23.91 17.67 20.99
N THR A 39 24.86 18.49 21.44
CA THR A 39 26.15 18.05 22.02
C THR A 39 26.07 17.28 23.33
N ASP A 40 25.06 17.49 24.17
CA ASP A 40 24.92 16.80 25.46
C ASP A 40 24.40 15.35 25.31
N PHE A 41 23.69 15.06 24.22
CA PHE A 41 23.05 13.76 23.97
C PHE A 41 23.91 12.81 23.12
N LYS A 42 25.05 13.28 22.57
CA LYS A 42 26.04 12.42 21.88
C LYS A 42 26.53 11.26 22.77
N LYS A 43 26.47 11.42 24.09
CA LYS A 43 26.85 10.39 25.06
C LYS A 43 25.85 9.23 25.15
N LEU A 44 24.64 9.33 24.60
CA LEU A 44 23.60 8.28 24.72
C LEU A 44 23.68 7.17 23.67
N TYR A 45 24.42 7.38 22.58
CA TYR A 45 24.48 6.50 21.42
C TYR A 45 25.72 5.60 21.26
N PRO A 46 26.75 5.62 22.14
CA PRO A 46 27.74 4.54 22.15
C PRO A 46 27.05 3.18 22.28
N GLN A 47 27.51 2.18 21.54
CA GLN A 47 26.95 0.82 21.62
C GLN A 47 26.97 0.23 23.04
N GLN A 48 27.82 0.73 23.93
CA GLN A 48 27.81 0.34 25.35
C GLN A 48 26.54 0.80 26.04
N GLU A 49 26.15 2.07 25.87
CA GLU A 49 24.95 2.66 26.46
C GLU A 49 23.67 2.01 25.95
N ILE A 50 23.63 1.67 24.66
CA ILE A 50 22.52 0.90 24.06
C ILE A 50 22.44 -0.50 24.68
N ALA A 51 23.58 -1.17 24.86
CA ALA A 51 23.63 -2.49 25.47
C ALA A 51 23.21 -2.45 26.94
N ASP A 52 23.60 -1.40 27.67
CA ASP A 52 23.23 -1.17 29.07
C ASP A 52 21.70 -0.97 29.20
N ARG A 53 21.06 -0.20 28.30
CA ARG A 53 19.59 -0.05 28.24
C ARG A 53 18.83 -1.36 27.99
N LEU A 54 19.49 -2.33 27.35
CA LEU A 54 18.94 -3.65 27.05
C LEU A 54 19.35 -4.70 28.09
N ASN A 55 20.11 -4.32 29.13
CA ASN A 55 20.67 -5.22 30.14
C ASN A 55 21.48 -6.40 29.54
N ILE A 56 22.28 -6.13 28.51
CA ILE A 56 23.12 -7.13 27.85
C ILE A 56 24.55 -6.63 27.63
N SER A 57 25.45 -7.53 27.24
CA SER A 57 26.78 -7.13 26.82
C SER A 57 26.78 -6.48 25.44
N LYS A 58 27.73 -5.58 25.21
CA LYS A 58 27.99 -4.98 23.89
C LYS A 58 28.23 -6.02 22.78
N ASP A 59 28.89 -7.13 23.11
CA ASP A 59 29.11 -8.24 22.16
C ASP A 59 27.79 -8.94 21.79
N GLN A 60 26.86 -9.11 22.73
CA GLN A 60 25.53 -9.66 22.44
C GLN A 60 24.71 -8.75 21.52
N LEU A 61 24.75 -7.44 21.78
CA LEU A 61 24.11 -6.44 20.92
C LEU A 61 24.68 -6.52 19.49
N GLN A 62 26.01 -6.57 19.35
CA GLN A 62 26.66 -6.70 18.05
C GLN A 62 26.25 -7.99 17.33
N GLN A 63 26.24 -9.14 18.02
CA GLN A 63 25.84 -10.40 17.42
C GLN A 63 24.39 -10.39 16.89
N LYS A 64 23.50 -9.62 17.51
CA LYS A 64 22.12 -9.42 17.07
C LYS A 64 22.03 -8.47 15.88
N ILE A 65 22.68 -7.30 15.94
CA ILE A 65 22.69 -6.30 14.86
C ILE A 65 23.34 -6.84 13.57
N TYR A 66 24.40 -7.64 13.69
CA TYR A 66 25.05 -8.30 12.55
C TYR A 66 24.39 -9.63 12.16
N LEU A 67 23.24 -9.98 12.74
CA LEU A 67 22.49 -11.22 12.48
C LEU A 67 23.32 -12.52 12.62
N LYS A 68 24.37 -12.49 13.47
CA LYS A 68 25.19 -13.67 13.80
C LYS A 68 24.48 -14.64 14.75
N LYS A 69 23.38 -14.19 15.36
CA LYS A 69 22.46 -15.00 16.17
C LYS A 69 21.01 -14.70 15.78
N PRO A 70 20.09 -15.66 15.94
CA PRO A 70 18.67 -15.45 15.68
C PRO A 70 18.15 -14.22 16.43
N LEU A 71 17.52 -13.31 15.70
CA LEU A 71 16.87 -12.10 16.21
C LEU A 71 15.36 -12.35 16.20
N THR A 72 14.67 -12.06 17.31
CA THR A 72 13.20 -12.10 17.35
C THR A 72 12.65 -10.68 17.19
N ARG A 73 11.34 -10.60 16.97
CA ARG A 73 10.63 -9.32 16.83
C ARG A 73 10.75 -8.44 18.06
N ASP A 74 10.49 -9.00 19.24
CA ASP A 74 10.62 -8.30 20.53
C ASP A 74 12.06 -7.81 20.78
N TRP A 75 13.06 -8.58 20.37
CA TRP A 75 14.46 -8.15 20.40
C TRP A 75 14.70 -6.91 19.55
N LEU A 76 14.16 -6.88 18.33
CA LEU A 76 14.36 -5.76 17.42
C LEU A 76 13.61 -4.50 17.88
N ILE A 77 12.38 -4.67 18.36
CA ILE A 77 11.58 -3.57 18.96
C ILE A 77 12.32 -2.98 20.18
N ALA A 78 12.86 -3.83 21.06
CA ALA A 78 13.62 -3.37 22.21
C ALA A 78 14.87 -2.59 21.80
N ILE A 79 15.61 -3.08 20.78
CA ILE A 79 16.76 -2.36 20.24
C ILE A 79 16.31 -1.00 19.69
N CYS A 80 15.26 -0.94 18.88
CA CYS A 80 14.74 0.33 18.35
C CYS A 80 14.33 1.33 19.45
N ALA A 81 13.64 0.86 20.49
CA ALA A 81 13.31 1.67 21.67
C ALA A 81 14.57 2.20 22.39
N ALA A 82 15.61 1.36 22.53
CA ALA A 82 16.89 1.73 23.14
C ALA A 82 17.68 2.76 22.33
N TYR A 83 17.40 2.89 21.02
CA TYR A 83 17.89 3.98 20.16
C TYR A 83 16.97 5.22 20.20
N GLY A 84 15.73 5.10 20.70
CA GLY A 84 14.74 6.19 20.66
C GLY A 84 14.12 6.39 19.27
N LEU A 85 14.02 5.30 18.50
CA LEU A 85 13.33 5.27 17.22
C LEU A 85 11.81 5.27 17.43
N ASP A 86 11.09 5.91 16.51
CA ASP A 86 9.63 5.89 16.53
C ASP A 86 9.04 4.60 15.90
N ASP A 87 7.72 4.54 15.80
CA ASP A 87 6.99 3.38 15.25
C ASP A 87 7.26 3.16 13.75
N ALA A 88 7.44 4.24 12.98
CA ALA A 88 7.74 4.16 11.56
C ALA A 88 9.16 3.62 11.35
N GLU A 89 10.15 4.16 12.05
CA GLU A 89 11.54 3.70 11.98
C GLU A 89 11.70 2.28 12.53
N THR A 90 10.92 1.91 13.56
CA THR A 90 10.89 0.54 14.07
C THR A 90 10.27 -0.42 13.06
N SER A 91 9.23 0.02 12.34
CA SER A 91 8.62 -0.75 11.24
C SER A 91 9.57 -0.95 10.07
N ASP A 92 10.37 0.06 9.71
CA ASP A 92 11.43 -0.07 8.71
C ASP A 92 12.46 -1.12 9.13
N ALA A 93 12.91 -1.09 10.39
CA ALA A 93 13.86 -2.06 10.93
C ALA A 93 13.30 -3.49 10.88
N LEU A 94 12.03 -3.67 11.25
CA LEU A 94 11.31 -4.94 11.17
C LEU A 94 11.24 -5.45 9.74
N SER A 95 10.93 -4.56 8.79
CA SER A 95 10.87 -4.88 7.36
C SER A 95 12.22 -5.34 6.81
N ILE A 96 13.35 -4.73 7.24
CA ILE A 96 14.70 -5.15 6.83
C ILE A 96 15.01 -6.59 7.26
N CYS A 97 14.37 -7.08 8.33
CA CYS A 97 14.58 -8.43 8.86
C CYS A 97 13.49 -9.42 8.44
N ASP A 98 12.67 -9.08 7.44
CA ASP A 98 11.52 -9.88 6.99
C ASP A 98 10.53 -10.21 8.13
N MET A 99 10.42 -9.30 9.12
CA MET A 99 9.50 -9.41 10.24
C MET A 99 8.26 -8.53 10.03
N PRO A 100 7.08 -8.92 10.57
CA PRO A 100 5.90 -8.06 10.49
C PRO A 100 6.16 -6.67 11.08
N THR A 101 5.77 -5.62 10.36
CA THR A 101 5.84 -4.23 10.84
C THR A 101 4.89 -4.01 12.00
N LEU A 102 5.07 -2.94 12.77
CA LEU A 102 4.12 -2.63 13.84
C LEU A 102 2.74 -2.31 13.25
N ASP A 103 1.69 -2.81 13.88
CA ASP A 103 0.30 -2.46 13.59
C ASP A 103 -0.48 -2.06 14.83
N ASP A 104 -1.64 -1.43 14.65
CA ASP A 104 -2.51 -0.98 15.74
C ASP A 104 -3.69 -1.93 16.01
N VAL A 105 -3.65 -3.15 15.45
CA VAL A 105 -4.78 -4.09 15.51
C VAL A 105 -4.83 -4.81 16.85
N SER A 106 -3.69 -5.20 17.40
CA SER A 106 -3.63 -5.84 18.73
C SER A 106 -3.41 -4.80 19.83
N ASN A 107 -4.06 -4.98 20.99
CA ASN A 107 -3.88 -4.08 22.15
C ASN A 107 -2.42 -3.91 22.56
N ARG A 108 -1.61 -4.97 22.40
CA ARG A 108 -0.16 -4.92 22.68
C ARG A 108 0.58 -4.07 21.65
N GLU A 109 0.32 -4.27 20.37
CA GLU A 109 1.01 -3.50 19.33
C GLU A 109 0.55 -2.04 19.29
N TYR A 110 -0.75 -1.77 19.45
CA TYR A 110 -1.25 -0.41 19.62
C TYR A 110 -0.54 0.32 20.77
N PHE A 111 -0.34 -0.36 21.90
CA PHE A 111 0.41 0.20 23.01
C PHE A 111 1.87 0.47 22.64
N ILE A 112 2.56 -0.49 22.01
CA ILE A 112 3.96 -0.33 21.57
C ILE A 112 4.10 0.81 20.56
N VAL A 113 3.20 0.91 19.58
CA VAL A 113 3.17 2.00 18.59
C VAL A 113 3.04 3.35 19.27
N ASN A 114 2.07 3.51 20.18
CA ASN A 114 1.90 4.76 20.91
C ASN A 114 3.07 5.07 21.83
N PHE A 115 3.63 4.04 22.48
CA PHE A 115 4.81 4.18 23.31
C PHE A 115 5.99 4.71 22.48
N LEU A 116 6.31 4.08 21.34
CA LEU A 116 7.42 4.51 20.48
C LEU A 116 7.20 5.91 19.89
N ARG A 117 5.97 6.25 19.47
CA ARG A 117 5.62 7.61 19.00
C ARG A 117 5.89 8.68 20.04
N THR A 118 5.47 8.44 21.28
CA THR A 118 5.65 9.40 22.39
C THR A 118 7.10 9.49 22.88
N HIS A 119 7.91 8.47 22.58
CA HIS A 119 9.33 8.38 22.93
C HIS A 119 10.27 8.60 21.74
N LYS A 120 9.79 9.19 20.65
CA LYS A 120 10.63 9.61 19.54
C LYS A 120 11.76 10.52 20.03
N PHE A 121 13.00 10.20 19.66
CA PHE A 121 14.24 10.86 20.11
C PHE A 121 14.57 10.72 21.59
N LYS A 122 13.84 9.87 22.33
CA LYS A 122 14.07 9.57 23.74
C LYS A 122 14.44 8.10 23.87
N PRO A 123 15.74 7.76 23.96
CA PRO A 123 16.17 6.40 24.19
C PRO A 123 15.58 5.83 25.48
N VAL A 124 14.90 4.69 25.40
CA VAL A 124 14.23 4.04 26.54
C VAL A 124 14.83 2.66 26.79
N GLY A 125 14.98 2.30 28.07
CA GLY A 125 15.42 0.96 28.47
C GLY A 125 14.33 -0.10 28.26
N VAL A 126 14.73 -1.35 28.04
CA VAL A 126 13.77 -2.45 27.90
C VAL A 126 12.94 -2.67 29.19
N GLU A 127 13.51 -2.37 30.36
CA GLU A 127 12.79 -2.44 31.63
C GLU A 127 11.65 -1.43 31.70
N GLU A 128 11.89 -0.18 31.28
CA GLU A 128 10.89 0.88 31.29
C GLU A 128 9.73 0.59 30.31
N LEU A 129 10.06 0.08 29.11
CA LEU A 129 9.03 -0.37 28.17
C LEU A 129 8.25 -1.59 28.69
N ASN A 130 8.94 -2.55 29.32
CA ASN A 130 8.27 -3.72 29.91
C ASN A 130 7.41 -3.35 31.12
N GLU A 131 7.85 -2.42 31.98
CA GLU A 131 7.06 -1.90 33.10
C GLU A 131 5.81 -1.19 32.60
N ALA A 132 5.92 -0.41 31.51
CA ALA A 132 4.78 0.24 30.87
C ALA A 132 3.79 -0.79 30.30
N LEU A 133 4.28 -1.85 29.64
CA LEU A 133 3.45 -2.96 29.14
C LEU A 133 2.76 -3.72 30.28
N GLU A 134 3.49 -4.04 31.35
CA GLU A 134 2.96 -4.76 32.51
C GLU A 134 1.91 -3.93 33.27
N THR A 135 2.13 -2.62 33.40
CA THR A 135 1.16 -1.68 33.99
C THR A 135 -0.15 -1.67 33.19
N ALA A 136 -0.06 -1.81 31.87
CA ALA A 136 -1.21 -1.95 30.98
C ALA A 136 -1.78 -3.38 30.93
N SER A 137 -1.30 -4.31 31.77
CA SER A 137 -1.67 -5.74 31.76
C SER A 137 -1.40 -6.44 30.42
N LEU A 138 -0.36 -6.00 29.70
CA LEU A 138 0.10 -6.55 28.43
C LEU A 138 1.37 -7.39 28.62
N ASN A 139 1.63 -8.31 27.69
CA ASN A 139 2.82 -9.16 27.76
C ASN A 139 4.10 -8.31 27.53
N PRO A 140 5.14 -8.43 28.37
CA PRO A 140 6.41 -7.74 28.17
C PRO A 140 7.13 -8.24 26.91
N LEU A 141 8.13 -7.49 26.45
CA LEU A 141 9.05 -7.91 25.40
C LEU A 141 9.94 -9.06 25.89
N ASP A 142 9.94 -10.19 25.18
CA ASP A 142 10.85 -11.31 25.48
C ASP A 142 12.21 -11.15 24.81
N ILE A 143 13.15 -10.59 25.58
CA ILE A 143 14.56 -10.46 25.21
C ILE A 143 15.49 -11.33 26.07
N SER A 144 14.96 -12.32 26.79
CA SER A 144 15.73 -13.03 27.81
C SER A 144 16.78 -13.99 27.21
N PHE A 145 18.03 -13.92 27.69
CA PHE A 145 19.14 -14.83 27.31
C PHE A 145 19.23 -16.10 28.16
N ARG A 146 18.32 -16.29 29.13
CA ARG A 146 18.42 -17.41 30.08
C ARG A 146 18.15 -18.72 29.33
N LYS A 147 19.15 -19.60 29.31
CA LYS A 147 18.97 -21.04 29.06
C LYS A 147 17.68 -21.46 29.78
N LYS A 148 16.81 -22.19 29.07
CA LYS A 148 15.62 -22.87 29.60
C LYS A 148 15.94 -23.64 30.89
N GLY A 149 15.97 -22.95 32.03
CA GLY A 149 15.51 -23.49 33.28
C GLY A 149 14.01 -23.37 33.22
N LYS A 150 13.28 -24.46 33.43
CA LYS A 150 11.81 -24.53 33.44
C LYS A 150 11.23 -23.55 34.47
N GLN A 151 11.22 -22.26 34.18
CA GLN A 151 10.12 -21.41 34.58
C GLN A 151 9.09 -21.64 33.50
N LYS A 152 8.10 -22.47 33.83
CA LYS A 152 6.85 -22.49 33.09
C LYS A 152 6.50 -21.02 32.90
N ALA A 153 6.35 -20.59 31.66
CA ALA A 153 5.46 -19.47 31.40
C ALA A 153 4.24 -19.70 32.30
N ARG A 154 3.69 -18.67 32.93
CA ARG A 154 2.28 -18.76 33.29
C ARG A 154 1.52 -18.79 31.96
N THR A 155 1.60 -19.92 31.24
CA THR A 155 0.45 -20.44 30.55
C THR A 155 -0.58 -20.53 31.65
N ILE A 156 -1.52 -19.59 31.60
CA ILE A 156 -2.88 -19.97 31.95
C ILE A 156 -3.10 -21.19 31.06
N ASP A 157 -2.96 -22.39 31.62
CA ASP A 157 -3.50 -23.63 31.06
C ASP A 157 -5.01 -23.41 31.09
N ILE A 158 -5.49 -22.60 30.14
CA ILE A 158 -6.84 -22.75 29.67
C ILE A 158 -6.78 -24.12 29.05
N ASN A 159 -7.48 -25.08 29.64
CA ASN A 159 -7.67 -26.39 29.06
C ASN A 159 -8.33 -26.14 27.69
N PHE A 160 -7.52 -26.03 26.64
CA PHE A 160 -7.98 -25.75 25.30
C PHE A 160 -8.45 -27.12 24.77
N PRO A 161 -9.76 -27.36 24.71
CA PRO A 161 -10.31 -28.72 24.56
C PRO A 161 -10.18 -29.26 23.13
N TYR A 162 -9.29 -28.67 22.33
CA TYR A 162 -9.13 -28.89 20.90
C TYR A 162 -7.67 -29.20 20.56
N GLU A 163 -7.45 -30.25 19.78
CA GLU A 163 -6.15 -30.61 19.21
C GLU A 163 -6.08 -30.15 17.74
N GLU A 164 -4.97 -29.52 17.32
CA GLU A 164 -4.76 -29.15 15.92
C GLU A 164 -4.34 -30.37 15.09
N ILE A 165 -5.22 -30.79 14.19
CA ILE A 165 -5.06 -32.01 13.38
C ILE A 165 -4.58 -31.66 11.97
N GLY A 166 -3.27 -31.55 11.82
CA GLY A 166 -2.60 -31.37 10.53
C GLY A 166 -2.03 -29.97 10.31
N PRO A 167 -1.46 -29.70 9.13
CA PRO A 167 -0.84 -28.41 8.84
C PRO A 167 -1.90 -27.34 8.60
N ARG A 168 -1.59 -26.11 9.00
CA ARG A 168 -2.34 -24.94 8.55
C ARG A 168 -2.20 -24.76 7.05
N VAL A 169 -3.28 -24.32 6.43
CA VAL A 169 -3.35 -24.13 4.98
C VAL A 169 -3.54 -22.66 4.69
N LEU A 170 -2.75 -22.10 3.78
CA LEU A 170 -2.89 -20.75 3.28
C LEU A 170 -3.26 -20.81 1.80
N ARG A 171 -4.36 -20.17 1.42
CA ARG A 171 -4.92 -20.17 0.07
C ARG A 171 -5.10 -18.75 -0.41
N THR A 172 -4.91 -18.57 -1.72
CA THR A 172 -5.11 -17.31 -2.42
C THR A 172 -6.10 -17.57 -3.54
N TYR A 173 -7.15 -16.78 -3.59
CA TYR A 173 -8.16 -16.85 -4.64
C TYR A 173 -8.10 -15.54 -5.43
N GLU A 174 -8.09 -15.67 -6.74
CA GLU A 174 -8.38 -14.56 -7.62
C GLU A 174 -9.89 -14.39 -7.64
N ASP A 175 -10.38 -13.21 -7.26
CA ASP A 175 -11.80 -12.87 -7.43
C ASP A 175 -12.03 -12.61 -8.92
N GLN A 176 -12.26 -13.69 -9.68
CA GLN A 176 -12.74 -13.72 -11.08
C GLN A 176 -12.01 -12.82 -12.12
N GLY A 177 -10.80 -12.35 -11.85
CA GLY A 177 -10.07 -11.44 -12.74
C GLY A 177 -10.59 -10.01 -12.63
N ASP A 178 -10.59 -9.27 -13.74
CA ASP A 178 -11.31 -8.00 -13.84
C ASP A 178 -12.69 -8.24 -14.45
N PRO A 179 -13.75 -8.39 -13.64
CA PRO A 179 -15.09 -8.66 -14.17
C PRO A 179 -15.68 -7.45 -14.89
N TYR A 180 -15.08 -6.27 -14.76
CA TYR A 180 -15.62 -5.02 -15.27
C TYR A 180 -14.96 -4.58 -16.58
N ASP A 181 -13.93 -5.28 -17.07
CA ASP A 181 -13.17 -4.91 -18.27
C ASP A 181 -12.87 -3.40 -18.33
N SER A 182 -12.31 -2.88 -17.23
CA SER A 182 -12.14 -1.46 -16.98
C SER A 182 -10.71 -1.15 -16.55
N LEU A 183 -10.11 -0.11 -17.11
CA LEU A 183 -8.75 0.29 -16.72
C LEU A 183 -8.67 0.62 -15.22
N THR A 184 -9.74 1.17 -14.63
CA THR A 184 -9.79 1.51 -13.20
C THR A 184 -9.84 0.31 -12.25
N THR A 185 -10.07 -0.91 -12.76
CA THR A 185 -10.21 -2.13 -11.94
C THR A 185 -9.15 -3.19 -12.23
N ILE A 186 -8.55 -3.20 -13.43
CA ILE A 186 -7.59 -4.21 -13.90
C ILE A 186 -6.34 -4.43 -12.99
N TYR A 187 -5.93 -3.42 -12.22
CA TYR A 187 -4.80 -3.52 -11.28
C TYR A 187 -5.19 -3.28 -9.82
N LEU A 188 -6.48 -3.34 -9.47
CA LEU A 188 -6.90 -3.21 -8.08
C LEU A 188 -6.34 -4.38 -7.25
N PRO A 189 -5.82 -4.11 -6.03
CA PRO A 189 -5.35 -5.18 -5.14
C PRO A 189 -6.52 -6.00 -4.54
N SER A 190 -7.17 -6.85 -5.35
CA SER A 190 -8.39 -7.59 -5.01
C SER A 190 -8.17 -9.04 -4.56
N MET A 191 -6.92 -9.53 -4.54
CA MET A 191 -6.63 -10.93 -4.21
C MET A 191 -7.14 -11.31 -2.80
N ARG A 192 -8.01 -12.31 -2.73
CA ARG A 192 -8.56 -12.81 -1.46
C ARG A 192 -7.64 -13.87 -0.87
N CYS A 193 -7.25 -13.70 0.38
CA CYS A 193 -6.41 -14.65 1.11
C CYS A 193 -7.22 -15.33 2.22
N VAL A 194 -7.01 -16.64 2.39
CA VAL A 194 -7.68 -17.45 3.41
C VAL A 194 -6.66 -18.34 4.11
N ALA A 195 -6.57 -18.25 5.43
CA ALA A 195 -5.80 -19.21 6.23
C ALA A 195 -6.75 -20.10 7.00
N ALA A 196 -6.42 -21.38 7.08
CA ALA A 196 -7.26 -22.40 7.68
C ALA A 196 -6.50 -23.27 8.69
N ALA A 197 -7.17 -23.62 9.78
CA ALA A 197 -6.72 -24.62 10.75
C ALA A 197 -7.80 -25.70 10.93
N PHE A 198 -7.36 -26.94 11.16
CA PHE A 198 -8.23 -28.08 11.40
C PHE A 198 -8.06 -28.51 12.86
N LEU A 199 -9.17 -28.59 13.59
CA LEU A 199 -9.16 -29.00 15.00
C LEU A 199 -10.06 -30.22 15.23
N GLU A 200 -9.76 -30.96 16.29
CA GLU A 200 -10.59 -32.04 16.81
C GLU A 200 -10.79 -31.84 18.31
N ASP A 201 -12.03 -31.96 18.81
CA ASP A 201 -12.29 -31.92 20.26
C ASP A 201 -12.11 -33.29 20.93
N GLU A 202 -12.12 -33.33 22.26
CA GLU A 202 -12.01 -34.57 23.05
C GLU A 202 -13.10 -35.62 22.70
N GLY A 203 -14.22 -35.19 22.10
CA GLY A 203 -15.31 -36.05 21.62
C GLY A 203 -15.12 -36.58 20.20
N GLY A 204 -14.03 -36.22 19.52
CA GLY A 204 -13.73 -36.59 18.14
C GLY A 204 -14.45 -35.74 17.10
N ARG A 205 -15.11 -34.63 17.50
CA ARG A 205 -15.78 -33.72 16.58
C ARG A 205 -14.76 -32.82 15.92
N LYS A 206 -14.88 -32.63 14.61
CA LYS A 206 -13.92 -31.86 13.80
C LYS A 206 -14.41 -30.46 13.49
N TYR A 207 -13.48 -29.53 13.47
CA TYR A 207 -13.69 -28.11 13.19
C TYR A 207 -12.72 -27.66 12.10
N LEU A 208 -13.21 -26.87 11.16
CA LEU A 208 -12.39 -26.11 10.21
C LEU A 208 -12.60 -24.64 10.49
N LEU A 209 -11.53 -23.97 10.91
CA LEU A 209 -11.49 -22.54 11.16
C LEU A 209 -10.85 -21.86 9.98
N GLU A 210 -11.47 -20.82 9.47
CA GLU A 210 -10.97 -20.02 8.35
C GLU A 210 -10.94 -18.55 8.76
N ALA A 211 -9.82 -17.86 8.51
CA ALA A 211 -9.73 -16.40 8.56
C ALA A 211 -9.55 -15.87 7.14
N TYR A 212 -10.20 -14.76 6.82
CA TYR A 212 -10.22 -14.16 5.50
C TYR A 212 -9.58 -12.77 5.51
N SER A 213 -9.06 -12.35 4.34
CA SER A 213 -8.37 -11.05 4.20
C SER A 213 -9.30 -9.83 4.28
N ASP A 214 -10.60 -10.05 4.19
CA ASP A 214 -11.66 -9.06 4.39
C ASP A 214 -11.98 -8.82 5.89
N GLY A 215 -11.38 -9.62 6.78
CA GLY A 215 -11.58 -9.56 8.23
C GLY A 215 -12.60 -10.55 8.77
N ASP A 216 -13.28 -11.31 7.91
CA ASP A 216 -14.25 -12.32 8.35
C ASP A 216 -13.55 -13.57 8.92
N PHE A 217 -14.19 -14.18 9.92
CA PHE A 217 -13.80 -15.46 10.50
C PHE A 217 -14.92 -16.47 10.39
N LEU A 218 -14.58 -17.73 10.17
CA LEU A 218 -15.55 -18.76 9.88
C LEU A 218 -15.21 -20.07 10.61
N VAL A 219 -16.22 -20.70 11.21
CA VAL A 219 -16.12 -22.04 11.81
C VAL A 219 -17.08 -22.97 11.11
N ARG A 220 -16.53 -24.04 10.52
CA ARG A 220 -17.30 -25.20 10.04
C ARG A 220 -17.14 -26.32 11.04
N VAL A 221 -18.25 -26.93 11.41
CA VAL A 221 -18.25 -28.06 12.32
C VAL A 221 -18.74 -29.29 11.58
N ASP A 222 -18.12 -30.43 11.85
CA ASP A 222 -18.55 -31.70 11.28
C ASP A 222 -20.01 -31.96 11.67
N ASN A 223 -20.80 -32.42 10.69
CA ASN A 223 -22.25 -32.61 10.74
C ASN A 223 -23.14 -31.34 10.85
N GLU A 224 -22.59 -30.12 10.74
CA GLU A 224 -23.36 -28.88 10.59
C GLU A 224 -23.42 -28.43 9.12
N VAL A 225 -24.61 -28.03 8.66
CA VAL A 225 -24.85 -27.62 7.26
C VAL A 225 -24.29 -26.22 6.96
N PHE A 226 -24.44 -25.30 7.92
CA PHE A 226 -24.04 -23.90 7.76
C PHE A 226 -22.88 -23.55 8.68
N PRO A 227 -21.89 -22.81 8.18
CA PRO A 227 -20.82 -22.32 9.02
C PRO A 227 -21.29 -21.19 9.94
N LYS A 228 -20.61 -21.04 11.09
CA LYS A 228 -20.73 -19.86 11.93
C LYS A 228 -19.77 -18.78 11.43
N VAL A 229 -20.26 -17.57 11.22
CA VAL A 229 -19.47 -16.43 10.74
C VAL A 229 -19.34 -15.39 11.85
N TYR A 230 -18.13 -14.89 12.06
CA TYR A 230 -17.82 -13.83 13.00
C TYR A 230 -17.19 -12.67 12.23
N LYS A 231 -17.83 -11.49 12.27
CA LYS A 231 -17.29 -10.24 11.72
C LYS A 231 -16.35 -9.52 12.69
N GLU A 232 -16.58 -9.74 13.98
CA GLU A 232 -15.76 -9.22 15.07
C GLU A 232 -15.42 -10.36 16.01
N LEU A 233 -14.16 -10.39 16.45
CA LEU A 233 -13.64 -11.47 17.27
C LEU A 233 -13.39 -10.96 18.70
N GLN A 234 -14.19 -11.44 19.65
CA GLN A 234 -14.07 -11.07 21.06
C GLN A 234 -13.08 -12.00 21.79
N PRO A 235 -12.27 -11.49 22.75
CA PRO A 235 -11.28 -12.29 23.49
C PRO A 235 -11.83 -13.54 24.18
N GLU A 236 -13.11 -13.54 24.52
CA GLU A 236 -13.82 -14.65 25.16
C GLU A 236 -14.18 -15.78 24.18
N ASN A 237 -14.04 -15.55 22.87
CA ASN A 237 -14.27 -16.58 21.86
C ASN A 237 -13.30 -17.74 22.08
N GLU A 238 -13.84 -18.96 22.15
CA GLU A 238 -13.06 -20.16 22.43
C GLU A 238 -11.93 -20.39 21.41
N PHE A 239 -12.09 -19.91 20.17
CA PHE A 239 -11.10 -20.04 19.10
C PHE A 239 -10.23 -18.79 18.91
N TYR A 240 -10.36 -17.79 19.79
CA TYR A 240 -9.76 -16.46 19.62
C TYR A 240 -8.27 -16.53 19.23
N ARG A 241 -7.47 -17.31 19.97
CA ARG A 241 -6.03 -17.42 19.74
C ARG A 241 -5.68 -17.93 18.35
N ILE A 242 -6.38 -18.96 17.88
CA ILE A 242 -6.13 -19.55 16.56
C ILE A 242 -6.54 -18.57 15.47
N PHE A 243 -7.68 -17.90 15.63
CA PHE A 243 -8.11 -16.89 14.67
C PHE A 243 -7.16 -15.70 14.56
N ILE A 244 -6.59 -15.22 15.67
CA ILE A 244 -5.57 -14.16 15.63
C ILE A 244 -4.32 -14.63 14.87
N GLU A 245 -3.88 -15.87 15.08
CA GLU A 245 -2.73 -16.41 14.35
C GLU A 245 -3.04 -16.59 12.85
N LEU A 246 -4.23 -17.08 12.49
CA LEU A 246 -4.68 -17.21 11.11
C LEU A 246 -4.81 -15.84 10.43
N ALA A 247 -5.38 -14.84 11.11
CA ALA A 247 -5.45 -13.46 10.60
C ALA A 247 -4.06 -12.88 10.33
N GLY A 248 -3.08 -13.13 11.20
CA GLY A 248 -1.70 -12.74 10.99
C GLY A 248 -1.09 -13.35 9.72
N LEU A 249 -1.34 -14.64 9.47
CA LEU A 249 -0.88 -15.33 8.25
C LEU A 249 -1.53 -14.75 6.99
N VAL A 250 -2.84 -14.50 7.02
CA VAL A 250 -3.60 -13.91 5.92
C VAL A 250 -3.10 -12.50 5.61
N LYS A 251 -2.95 -11.66 6.63
CA LYS A 251 -2.48 -10.28 6.48
C LYS A 251 -1.09 -10.25 5.86
N LYS A 252 -0.16 -11.08 6.35
CA LYS A 252 1.18 -11.22 5.77
C LYS A 252 1.09 -11.61 4.29
N ARG A 253 0.27 -12.61 3.97
CA ARG A 253 0.13 -13.06 2.58
C ARG A 253 -0.48 -12.00 1.67
N LYS A 254 -1.48 -11.27 2.16
CA LYS A 254 -2.09 -10.17 1.41
C LYS A 254 -1.06 -9.08 1.12
N GLN A 255 -0.25 -8.71 2.13
CA GLN A 255 0.81 -7.72 1.95
C GLN A 255 1.88 -8.18 0.94
N GLU A 256 2.27 -9.45 0.95
CA GLU A 256 3.18 -10.01 -0.06
C GLU A 256 2.61 -9.87 -1.48
N LEU A 257 1.34 -10.22 -1.68
CA LEU A 257 0.67 -10.10 -2.98
C LEU A 257 0.52 -8.64 -3.41
N ASP A 258 0.15 -7.77 -2.47
CA ASP A 258 -0.01 -6.34 -2.73
C ASP A 258 1.33 -5.73 -3.14
N ASN A 259 2.44 -6.13 -2.52
CA ASN A 259 3.79 -5.73 -2.92
C ASN A 259 4.18 -6.20 -4.33
N VAL A 260 3.71 -7.38 -4.76
CA VAL A 260 3.89 -7.84 -6.15
C VAL A 260 3.15 -6.93 -7.12
N ILE A 261 1.90 -6.59 -6.81
CA ILE A 261 1.09 -5.67 -7.63
C ILE A 261 1.67 -4.25 -7.59
N LYS A 262 2.22 -3.81 -6.46
CA LYS A 262 2.78 -2.46 -6.29
C LYS A 262 3.84 -2.15 -7.32
N ASP A 263 4.70 -3.13 -7.61
CA ASP A 263 5.92 -2.96 -8.40
C ASP A 263 5.75 -3.40 -9.86
N SER A 264 5.88 -2.46 -10.80
CA SER A 264 5.73 -2.75 -12.23
C SER A 264 6.83 -3.66 -12.78
N LYS A 265 7.95 -3.88 -12.08
CA LYS A 265 8.97 -4.86 -12.50
C LYS A 265 8.47 -6.30 -12.50
N ASN A 266 7.31 -6.56 -11.89
CA ASN A 266 6.66 -7.87 -11.95
C ASN A 266 5.78 -8.02 -13.21
N TYR A 267 5.75 -6.99 -14.05
CA TYR A 267 4.96 -6.89 -15.27
C TYR A 267 5.86 -6.48 -16.44
N LYS A 268 5.55 -6.95 -17.66
CA LYS A 268 6.25 -6.49 -18.86
C LYS A 268 6.11 -4.97 -19.06
N GLY A 269 4.95 -4.45 -18.68
CA GLY A 269 4.59 -3.04 -18.62
C GLY A 269 3.10 -2.91 -18.29
N ARG A 270 2.70 -1.75 -17.77
CA ARG A 270 1.34 -1.49 -17.31
C ARG A 270 0.80 -0.21 -17.90
N PHE A 271 -0.48 -0.21 -18.22
CA PHE A 271 -1.18 0.88 -18.87
C PHE A 271 -2.44 1.23 -18.11
N SER A 272 -2.71 2.50 -17.86
CA SER A 272 -4.03 2.93 -17.41
C SER A 272 -4.32 4.36 -17.84
N ALA A 273 -5.53 4.80 -17.57
CA ALA A 273 -5.96 6.18 -17.74
C ALA A 273 -6.93 6.58 -16.62
N ASN A 274 -6.92 7.87 -16.29
CA ASN A 274 -7.84 8.50 -15.35
C ASN A 274 -8.04 9.98 -15.72
N VAL A 275 -8.77 10.72 -14.89
CA VAL A 275 -8.89 12.17 -15.01
C VAL A 275 -8.02 12.82 -13.94
N LYS A 276 -7.13 13.71 -14.38
CA LYS A 276 -6.22 14.49 -13.52
C LYS A 276 -6.24 15.93 -13.99
N ASP A 277 -6.42 16.87 -13.06
CA ASP A 277 -6.51 18.31 -13.36
C ASP A 277 -7.53 18.64 -14.47
N ASP A 278 -8.73 18.08 -14.37
CA ASP A 278 -9.83 18.18 -15.35
C ASP A 278 -9.49 17.71 -16.78
N SER A 279 -8.45 16.90 -16.94
CA SER A 279 -7.90 16.48 -18.24
C SER A 279 -7.74 14.97 -18.26
N ILE A 280 -7.83 14.35 -19.44
CA ILE A 280 -7.49 12.94 -19.54
C ILE A 280 -6.00 12.78 -19.25
N HIS A 281 -5.70 11.85 -18.35
CA HIS A 281 -4.36 11.45 -18.01
C HIS A 281 -4.20 9.99 -18.40
N VAL A 282 -3.34 9.75 -19.40
CA VAL A 282 -3.04 8.41 -19.90
C VAL A 282 -1.59 8.10 -19.60
N PHE A 283 -1.32 6.94 -19.02
CA PHE A 283 0.03 6.62 -18.61
C PHE A 283 0.39 5.15 -18.80
N TYR A 284 1.68 4.95 -19.10
CA TYR A 284 2.27 3.63 -19.27
C TYR A 284 3.60 3.56 -18.52
N GLU A 285 3.79 2.53 -17.70
CA GLU A 285 5.05 2.27 -17.02
C GLU A 285 5.67 0.95 -17.45
N GLU A 286 6.98 0.95 -17.65
CA GLU A 286 7.79 -0.27 -17.76
C GLU A 286 9.07 -0.18 -16.93
N TYR A 287 9.56 -1.34 -16.50
CA TYR A 287 10.88 -1.48 -15.91
C TYR A 287 11.96 -1.65 -16.99
N ASN A 288 13.16 -1.13 -16.72
CA ASN A 288 14.32 -1.26 -17.62
C ASN A 288 14.91 -2.68 -17.58
N TYR A 289 14.25 -3.63 -18.24
CA TYR A 289 14.79 -4.99 -18.39
C TYR A 289 16.01 -5.10 -19.30
N SER A 290 16.34 -4.04 -20.06
CA SER A 290 17.55 -4.03 -20.90
C SER A 290 18.81 -3.80 -20.07
N MET A 291 18.69 -3.09 -18.94
CA MET A 291 19.78 -2.87 -18.00
C MET A 291 19.24 -2.81 -16.56
N PRO A 292 18.83 -3.97 -16.01
CA PRO A 292 18.21 -4.06 -14.69
C PRO A 292 19.11 -3.56 -13.56
N GLU A 293 20.43 -3.55 -13.76
CA GLU A 293 21.42 -3.03 -12.81
C GLU A 293 21.23 -1.54 -12.51
N ARG A 294 20.57 -0.78 -13.41
CA ARG A 294 20.22 0.62 -13.13
C ARG A 294 19.01 0.77 -12.22
N ASN A 295 18.21 -0.29 -12.06
CA ASN A 295 16.92 -0.25 -11.37
C ASN A 295 16.07 0.96 -11.80
N GLU A 296 15.87 1.14 -13.12
CA GLU A 296 15.14 2.28 -13.67
C GLU A 296 13.72 1.88 -14.07
N TYR A 297 12.76 2.72 -13.71
CA TYR A 297 11.37 2.67 -14.16
C TYR A 297 11.13 3.83 -15.12
N TYR A 298 10.47 3.55 -16.24
CA TYR A 298 10.13 4.51 -17.27
C TYR A 298 8.62 4.66 -17.32
N LEU A 299 8.12 5.82 -16.88
CA LEU A 299 6.72 6.19 -16.95
C LEU A 299 6.55 7.22 -18.07
N MET A 300 5.71 6.92 -19.05
CA MET A 300 5.25 7.88 -20.05
C MET A 300 3.85 8.33 -19.68
N GLU A 301 3.67 9.63 -19.48
CA GLU A 301 2.39 10.28 -19.18
C GLU A 301 1.98 11.15 -20.38
N TYR A 302 0.69 11.13 -20.72
CA TYR A 302 0.01 12.10 -21.57
C TYR A 302 -1.02 12.84 -20.73
N ILE A 303 -0.91 14.17 -20.69
CA ILE A 303 -1.87 15.04 -20.01
C ILE A 303 -1.87 16.40 -20.71
N ASN A 304 -3.05 16.97 -20.98
CA ASN A 304 -3.19 18.29 -21.61
C ASN A 304 -2.40 18.45 -22.92
N GLY A 305 -2.43 17.43 -23.79
CA GLY A 305 -1.75 17.46 -25.08
C GLY A 305 -0.23 17.25 -25.02
N GLU A 306 0.34 17.15 -23.82
CA GLU A 306 1.78 17.02 -23.61
C GLU A 306 2.17 15.60 -23.20
N TYR A 307 3.31 15.15 -23.72
CA TYR A 307 3.92 13.88 -23.35
C TYR A 307 5.12 14.13 -22.45
N VAL A 308 5.24 13.37 -21.37
CA VAL A 308 6.39 13.46 -20.46
C VAL A 308 6.88 12.06 -20.13
N LEU A 309 8.17 11.82 -20.36
CA LEU A 309 8.86 10.63 -19.87
C LEU A 309 9.48 10.93 -18.50
N SER A 310 9.05 10.23 -17.46
CA SER A 310 9.67 10.22 -16.15
C SER A 310 10.52 8.98 -15.92
N VAL A 311 11.68 9.17 -15.29
CA VAL A 311 12.61 8.10 -14.90
C VAL A 311 12.82 8.12 -13.40
N ALA A 312 12.59 6.99 -12.73
CA ALA A 312 12.75 6.84 -11.27
C ALA A 312 13.40 5.50 -10.89
N HIS A 313 13.78 5.36 -9.61
CA HIS A 313 14.29 4.09 -9.05
C HIS A 313 13.23 3.26 -8.31
N GLU A 314 11.98 3.73 -8.32
CA GLU A 314 10.82 3.07 -7.73
C GLU A 314 9.66 3.16 -8.72
N SER A 315 8.76 2.17 -8.68
CA SER A 315 7.55 2.15 -9.51
C SER A 315 6.62 3.32 -9.11
N MET A 316 6.24 4.12 -10.10
CA MET A 316 5.33 5.26 -9.97
C MET A 316 3.89 4.87 -10.31
N PHE A 317 3.68 3.79 -11.07
CA PHE A 317 2.39 3.42 -11.63
C PHE A 317 1.25 3.38 -10.60
N MET A 318 1.42 2.68 -9.46
CA MET A 318 0.32 2.59 -8.48
C MET A 318 0.00 3.91 -7.80
N ALA A 319 0.97 4.84 -7.70
CA ALA A 319 0.75 6.17 -7.15
C ALA A 319 -0.03 7.07 -8.11
N GLU A 320 0.09 6.85 -9.43
CA GLU A 320 -0.73 7.52 -10.44
C GLU A 320 -2.08 6.81 -10.67
N TYR A 321 -2.16 5.51 -10.37
CA TYR A 321 -3.34 4.66 -10.60
C TYR A 321 -4.42 4.78 -9.51
N LEU A 322 -4.03 4.75 -8.24
CA LEU A 322 -4.97 4.76 -7.12
C LEU A 322 -5.22 6.17 -6.58
N SER A 323 -6.42 6.40 -6.04
CA SER A 323 -6.66 7.54 -5.15
C SER A 323 -5.75 7.45 -3.92
N LYS A 324 -5.51 8.57 -3.24
CA LYS A 324 -4.65 8.62 -2.04
C LYS A 324 -5.20 7.70 -0.93
N GLU A 325 -6.51 7.64 -0.79
CA GLU A 325 -7.21 6.81 0.19
C GLU A 325 -7.03 5.33 -0.13
N LYS A 326 -7.24 4.93 -1.40
CA LYS A 326 -7.04 3.55 -1.85
C LYS A 326 -5.58 3.13 -1.73
N TYR A 327 -4.65 4.00 -2.11
CA TYR A 327 -3.22 3.73 -1.94
C TYR A 327 -2.88 3.54 -0.45
N PHE A 328 -3.40 4.41 0.42
CA PHE A 328 -3.20 4.30 1.87
C PHE A 328 -3.68 2.98 2.45
N LEU A 329 -4.87 2.54 2.04
CA LEU A 329 -5.47 1.28 2.50
C LEU A 329 -4.58 0.06 2.21
N HIS A 330 -3.93 0.03 1.05
CA HIS A 330 -3.15 -1.14 0.61
C HIS A 330 -1.66 -1.05 0.93
N TYR A 331 -1.09 0.16 0.83
CA TYR A 331 0.36 0.38 0.81
C TYR A 331 0.85 1.36 1.88
N GLY A 332 -0.06 1.95 2.65
CA GLY A 332 0.26 3.05 3.56
C GLY A 332 0.52 4.35 2.81
N LYS A 333 1.30 5.26 3.40
CA LYS A 333 1.50 6.60 2.82
C LYS A 333 2.10 6.53 1.41
N VAL A 334 1.53 7.32 0.48
CA VAL A 334 2.11 7.51 -0.86
C VAL A 334 3.55 8.05 -0.72
N PRO A 335 4.55 7.35 -1.27
CA PRO A 335 5.94 7.79 -1.19
C PRO A 335 6.17 9.01 -2.07
N GLU A 336 7.10 9.87 -1.65
CA GLU A 336 7.60 10.96 -2.49
C GLU A 336 8.68 10.41 -3.43
N ILE A 337 8.28 10.02 -4.64
CA ILE A 337 9.18 9.39 -5.61
C ILE A 337 10.01 10.45 -6.32
N GLN A 338 11.34 10.39 -6.15
CA GLN A 338 12.26 11.21 -6.91
C GLN A 338 12.32 10.71 -8.36
N ARG A 339 11.94 11.59 -9.30
CA ARG A 339 11.95 11.30 -10.75
C ARG A 339 12.60 12.42 -11.55
N ILE A 340 13.25 12.05 -12.64
CA ILE A 340 13.71 13.00 -13.68
C ILE A 340 12.72 12.96 -14.83
N SER A 341 12.18 14.12 -15.21
CA SER A 341 11.17 14.23 -16.27
C SER A 341 11.74 14.86 -17.54
N PHE A 342 11.34 14.30 -18.68
CA PHE A 342 11.73 14.71 -20.01
C PHE A 342 10.48 14.96 -20.86
N PRO A 343 10.06 16.23 -21.05
CA PRO A 343 8.91 16.57 -21.89
C PRO A 343 9.15 16.37 -23.39
N SER A 344 10.40 16.17 -23.81
CA SER A 344 10.73 15.91 -25.21
C SER A 344 12.08 15.20 -25.35
N VAL A 345 12.31 14.66 -26.54
CA VAL A 345 13.61 14.12 -26.96
C VAL A 345 14.71 15.19 -26.89
N ASP A 346 14.38 16.44 -27.22
CA ASP A 346 15.34 17.55 -27.17
C ASP A 346 15.74 17.89 -25.73
N VAL A 347 14.83 17.78 -24.77
CA VAL A 347 15.17 17.95 -23.35
C VAL A 347 16.09 16.83 -22.86
N ILE A 348 15.95 15.61 -23.37
CA ILE A 348 16.93 14.53 -23.12
C ILE A 348 18.29 14.92 -23.71
N GLU A 349 18.31 15.43 -24.95
CA GLU A 349 19.52 15.90 -25.62
C GLU A 349 20.30 16.91 -24.77
N GLU A 350 19.61 18.00 -24.38
CA GLU A 350 20.15 19.08 -23.59
C GLU A 350 20.61 18.63 -22.21
N PHE A 351 19.87 17.71 -21.57
CA PHE A 351 20.20 17.21 -20.25
C PHE A 351 21.59 16.58 -20.23
N TYR A 352 21.89 15.69 -21.18
CA TYR A 352 23.18 15.00 -21.24
C TYR A 352 24.33 15.93 -21.70
N GLU A 353 24.03 16.91 -22.54
CA GLU A 353 25.02 17.90 -23.02
C GLU A 353 25.43 18.89 -21.92
N LYS A 354 24.46 19.52 -21.24
CA LYS A 354 24.71 20.49 -20.15
C LYS A 354 25.45 19.88 -18.97
N LYS A 355 25.20 18.59 -18.73
CA LYS A 355 25.75 17.82 -17.61
C LYS A 355 27.17 17.30 -17.87
N GLN A 356 27.76 17.58 -19.04
CA GLN A 356 29.05 17.02 -19.48
C GLN A 356 29.12 15.49 -19.29
N LEU A 357 27.96 14.83 -19.43
CA LEU A 357 27.79 13.38 -19.35
C LEU A 357 28.21 12.70 -20.65
N SER A 358 29.20 13.26 -21.36
CA SER A 358 29.65 12.82 -22.67
C SER A 358 30.16 11.37 -22.69
N PHE A 359 30.37 10.77 -21.51
CA PHE A 359 30.78 9.38 -21.33
C PHE A 359 29.62 8.37 -21.30
N TYR A 360 28.35 8.80 -21.41
CA TYR A 360 27.16 7.92 -21.43
C TYR A 360 26.32 8.06 -22.72
N PRO A 361 26.91 8.00 -23.93
CA PRO A 361 26.16 8.12 -25.18
C PRO A 361 25.07 7.05 -25.31
N ASP A 362 25.34 5.84 -24.78
CA ASP A 362 24.41 4.72 -24.80
C ASP A 362 23.17 4.98 -23.95
N LEU A 363 23.31 5.68 -22.83
CA LEU A 363 22.18 6.02 -21.96
C LEU A 363 21.30 7.11 -22.58
N LYS A 364 21.91 8.15 -23.17
CA LYS A 364 21.20 9.18 -23.95
C LYS A 364 20.41 8.50 -25.08
N ALA A 365 21.05 7.66 -25.87
CA ALA A 365 20.40 6.93 -26.97
C ALA A 365 19.29 6.00 -26.49
N THR A 366 19.48 5.34 -25.34
CA THR A 366 18.47 4.46 -24.72
C THR A 366 17.25 5.25 -24.30
N ARG A 367 17.41 6.34 -23.54
CA ARG A 367 16.27 7.15 -23.08
C ARG A 367 15.51 7.82 -24.23
N LYS A 368 16.20 8.25 -25.30
CA LYS A 368 15.53 8.73 -26.53
C LYS A 368 14.69 7.63 -27.20
N ARG A 369 15.22 6.40 -27.25
CA ARG A 369 14.49 5.25 -27.81
C ARG A 369 13.28 4.89 -26.96
N VAL A 370 13.43 4.86 -25.63
CA VAL A 370 12.35 4.62 -24.67
C VAL A 370 11.27 5.68 -24.82
N TYR A 371 11.64 6.97 -24.88
CA TYR A 371 10.71 8.07 -25.10
C TYR A 371 9.81 7.81 -26.31
N ASN A 372 10.40 7.56 -27.48
CA ASN A 372 9.64 7.35 -28.71
C ASN A 372 8.79 6.08 -28.66
N LYS A 373 9.32 5.00 -28.09
CA LYS A 373 8.60 3.72 -27.94
C LYS A 373 7.37 3.89 -27.05
N LEU A 374 7.55 4.45 -25.86
CA LEU A 374 6.47 4.58 -24.89
C LEU A 374 5.44 5.61 -25.31
N LYS A 375 5.89 6.70 -25.95
CA LYS A 375 4.98 7.67 -26.56
C LYS A 375 4.05 6.99 -27.58
N SER A 376 4.59 6.17 -28.48
CA SER A 376 3.78 5.44 -29.46
C SER A 376 2.77 4.49 -28.81
N ILE A 377 3.13 3.84 -27.70
CA ILE A 377 2.21 2.96 -26.95
C ILE A 377 1.08 3.79 -26.33
N VAL A 378 1.41 4.92 -25.67
CA VAL A 378 0.41 5.81 -25.07
C VAL A 378 -0.51 6.40 -26.14
N GLU A 379 0.03 6.81 -27.30
CA GLU A 379 -0.75 7.30 -28.45
C GLU A 379 -1.73 6.24 -28.97
N GLU A 380 -1.27 5.00 -29.16
CA GLU A 380 -2.11 3.88 -29.59
C GLU A 380 -3.27 3.67 -28.60
N LYS A 381 -2.95 3.59 -27.31
CA LYS A 381 -3.95 3.31 -26.27
C LYS A 381 -4.94 4.47 -26.08
N LEU A 382 -4.48 5.72 -26.14
CA LEU A 382 -5.34 6.89 -26.12
C LEU A 382 -6.32 6.88 -27.31
N ASN A 383 -5.86 6.47 -28.51
CA ASN A 383 -6.74 6.34 -29.65
C ASN A 383 -7.80 5.23 -29.45
N LEU A 384 -7.45 4.10 -28.84
CA LEU A 384 -8.43 3.07 -28.49
C LEU A 384 -9.48 3.58 -27.50
N ILE A 385 -9.08 4.40 -26.51
CA ILE A 385 -10.02 5.06 -25.59
C ILE A 385 -10.95 6.01 -26.36
N ARG A 386 -10.41 6.82 -27.27
CA ARG A 386 -11.19 7.75 -28.11
C ARG A 386 -12.18 7.03 -29.04
N LEU A 387 -11.83 5.83 -29.50
CA LEU A 387 -12.69 4.98 -30.33
C LEU A 387 -13.73 4.20 -29.51
N GLY A 388 -13.61 4.18 -28.18
CA GLY A 388 -14.46 3.36 -27.30
C GLY A 388 -14.14 1.87 -27.35
N GLU A 389 -12.95 1.49 -27.84
CA GLU A 389 -12.47 0.10 -27.85
C GLU A 389 -11.70 -0.26 -26.56
N LEU A 390 -11.38 0.74 -25.75
CA LEU A 390 -10.76 0.57 -24.44
C LEU A 390 -11.45 1.48 -23.43
N HIS A 391 -11.93 0.92 -22.32
CA HIS A 391 -12.79 1.62 -21.37
C HIS A 391 -12.03 2.01 -20.09
N ILE A 392 -12.09 3.29 -19.69
CA ILE A 392 -11.58 3.70 -18.38
C ILE A 392 -12.48 3.10 -17.29
N GLN A 393 -13.79 3.32 -17.42
CA GLN A 393 -14.83 2.49 -16.80
C GLN A 393 -15.80 2.01 -17.86
N ASN A 394 -16.09 0.71 -17.86
CA ASN A 394 -17.02 0.08 -18.79
C ASN A 394 -18.42 0.11 -18.19
N PHE A 395 -19.21 1.11 -18.60
CA PHE A 395 -20.56 1.31 -18.10
C PHE A 395 -21.43 0.05 -18.21
N ASP A 396 -21.37 -0.63 -19.37
CA ASP A 396 -22.24 -1.76 -19.67
C ASP A 396 -21.90 -3.02 -18.85
N TYR A 397 -20.65 -3.16 -18.42
CA TYR A 397 -20.21 -4.27 -17.56
C TYR A 397 -20.41 -3.98 -16.08
N VAL A 398 -20.31 -2.72 -15.67
CA VAL A 398 -20.52 -2.34 -14.27
C VAL A 398 -22.01 -2.31 -13.92
N TRP A 399 -22.86 -1.80 -14.81
CA TRP A 399 -24.27 -1.56 -14.53
C TRP A 399 -25.16 -2.47 -15.37
N GLY A 400 -25.81 -3.44 -14.71
CA GLY A 400 -26.90 -4.21 -15.33
C GLY A 400 -28.14 -3.35 -15.61
N ILE A 401 -28.31 -2.28 -14.83
CA ILE A 401 -29.40 -1.31 -14.95
C ILE A 401 -28.80 0.08 -15.07
N PRO A 402 -28.97 0.78 -16.21
CA PRO A 402 -28.32 2.06 -16.45
C PRO A 402 -28.58 3.10 -15.35
N GLY A 403 -29.80 3.13 -14.78
CA GLY A 403 -30.19 4.08 -13.75
C GLY A 403 -29.34 4.03 -12.48
N ASP A 404 -28.73 2.89 -12.16
CA ASP A 404 -27.98 2.70 -10.92
C ASP A 404 -26.71 3.56 -10.83
N VAL A 405 -26.21 4.07 -11.96
CA VAL A 405 -25.15 5.07 -11.98
C VAL A 405 -25.53 6.35 -11.21
N LEU A 406 -26.82 6.69 -11.11
CA LEU A 406 -27.30 7.81 -10.32
C LEU A 406 -27.12 7.56 -8.82
N THR A 407 -27.22 6.30 -8.38
CA THR A 407 -26.93 5.89 -7.00
C THR A 407 -25.44 6.01 -6.70
N TYR A 408 -24.57 5.69 -7.66
CA TYR A 408 -23.12 5.85 -7.52
C TYR A 408 -22.74 7.30 -7.19
N TYR A 409 -23.34 8.27 -7.90
CA TYR A 409 -23.12 9.71 -7.65
C TYR A 409 -23.99 10.29 -6.53
N LYS A 410 -24.92 9.51 -5.96
CA LYS A 410 -25.85 9.92 -4.90
C LYS A 410 -26.76 11.10 -5.30
N VAL A 411 -27.26 11.06 -6.54
CA VAL A 411 -28.07 12.13 -7.15
C VAL A 411 -29.53 11.71 -7.42
N GLU A 412 -29.98 10.64 -6.77
CA GLU A 412 -31.31 10.07 -7.05
C GLU A 412 -32.44 11.06 -6.74
N ASN A 413 -32.27 11.92 -5.73
CA ASN A 413 -33.29 12.91 -5.35
C ASN A 413 -33.43 14.00 -6.41
N GLU A 414 -32.30 14.50 -6.91
CA GLU A 414 -32.21 15.56 -7.92
C GLU A 414 -32.81 15.09 -9.25
N PHE A 415 -32.55 13.84 -9.62
CA PHE A 415 -33.12 13.17 -10.79
C PHE A 415 -34.54 12.62 -10.55
N GLN A 416 -35.10 12.81 -9.35
CA GLN A 416 -36.45 12.36 -8.97
C GLN A 416 -36.67 10.87 -9.28
N CYS A 417 -35.68 10.04 -8.97
CA CYS A 417 -35.74 8.62 -9.27
C CYS A 417 -36.88 7.96 -8.49
N THR A 418 -37.61 7.06 -9.17
CA THR A 418 -38.47 6.09 -8.51
C THR A 418 -37.82 4.72 -8.56
N ARG A 419 -38.24 3.86 -7.63
CA ARG A 419 -37.77 2.48 -7.54
C ARG A 419 -38.93 1.53 -7.69
N ASP A 420 -38.68 0.41 -8.34
CA ASP A 420 -39.64 -0.68 -8.39
C ASP A 420 -39.81 -1.30 -6.99
N ASN A 421 -40.98 -1.90 -6.72
CA ASN A 421 -41.29 -2.45 -5.40
C ASN A 421 -40.79 -3.90 -5.19
N GLU A 422 -40.40 -4.59 -6.25
CA GLU A 422 -40.04 -6.02 -6.23
C GLU A 422 -38.55 -6.23 -5.99
N TYR A 423 -37.70 -5.45 -6.67
CA TYR A 423 -36.25 -5.55 -6.64
C TYR A 423 -35.56 -4.30 -6.07
N GLY A 424 -36.27 -3.16 -5.99
CA GLY A 424 -35.74 -1.91 -5.45
C GLY A 424 -34.79 -1.18 -6.41
N GLU A 425 -34.85 -1.54 -7.69
CA GLU A 425 -34.07 -1.00 -8.80
C GLU A 425 -34.69 0.31 -9.29
N ILE A 426 -33.89 1.19 -9.88
CA ILE A 426 -34.41 2.45 -10.45
C ILE A 426 -35.20 2.13 -11.72
N ASP A 427 -36.51 2.38 -11.69
CA ASP A 427 -37.43 2.11 -12.81
C ASP A 427 -37.78 3.37 -13.63
N PHE A 428 -37.56 4.54 -13.04
CA PHE A 428 -37.68 5.83 -13.70
C PHE A 428 -36.74 6.86 -13.06
N ALA A 429 -36.20 7.74 -13.91
CA ALA A 429 -35.46 8.93 -13.54
C ALA A 429 -35.79 10.03 -14.55
N MET A 430 -35.75 11.30 -14.13
CA MET A 430 -35.81 12.43 -15.05
C MET A 430 -34.59 12.41 -15.99
N GLU A 431 -34.73 13.00 -17.18
CA GLU A 431 -33.59 13.06 -18.12
C GLU A 431 -32.50 14.04 -17.68
N GLU A 432 -32.87 15.06 -16.89
CA GLU A 432 -31.99 16.16 -16.49
C GLU A 432 -32.31 16.65 -15.08
N ALA A 433 -31.29 17.16 -14.39
CA ALA A 433 -31.41 17.80 -13.10
C ALA A 433 -30.50 19.04 -13.00
N ILE A 434 -30.87 19.98 -12.14
CA ILE A 434 -30.12 21.23 -11.92
C ILE A 434 -29.30 21.11 -10.64
N PHE A 435 -27.99 21.32 -10.77
CA PHE A 435 -27.04 21.34 -9.68
C PHE A 435 -26.48 22.74 -9.47
N LYS A 436 -26.00 23.02 -8.26
CA LYS A 436 -25.25 24.26 -7.99
C LYS A 436 -23.76 23.98 -8.16
N GLY A 437 -23.14 24.62 -9.14
CA GLY A 437 -21.69 24.57 -9.29
C GLY A 437 -20.95 25.30 -8.17
N SER A 438 -19.62 25.14 -8.14
CA SER A 438 -18.74 25.70 -7.10
C SER A 438 -18.82 27.22 -6.95
N ASN A 439 -19.18 27.94 -8.01
CA ASN A 439 -19.36 29.39 -8.02
C ASN A 439 -20.81 29.85 -7.71
N GLY A 440 -21.70 28.92 -7.34
CA GLY A 440 -23.11 29.20 -7.06
C GLY A 440 -24.02 29.28 -8.30
N ASN A 441 -23.45 29.15 -9.50
CA ASN A 441 -24.21 29.09 -10.76
C ASN A 441 -24.92 27.75 -10.91
N GLU A 442 -26.13 27.78 -11.47
CA GLU A 442 -26.88 26.57 -11.83
C GLU A 442 -26.23 25.89 -13.04
N VAL A 443 -26.11 24.56 -12.96
CA VAL A 443 -25.59 23.69 -14.01
C VAL A 443 -26.63 22.62 -14.29
N LEU A 444 -27.09 22.57 -15.53
CA LEU A 444 -27.97 21.51 -16.00
C LEU A 444 -27.13 20.28 -16.34
N ILE A 445 -27.43 19.15 -15.70
CA ILE A 445 -26.76 17.87 -15.89
C ILE A 445 -27.80 16.86 -16.38
N SER A 446 -27.56 16.26 -17.55
CA SER A 446 -28.37 15.19 -18.10
C SER A 446 -27.89 13.83 -17.61
N PHE A 447 -28.73 12.81 -17.77
CA PHE A 447 -28.34 11.42 -17.54
C PHE A 447 -27.14 11.01 -18.41
N ASP A 448 -27.08 11.49 -19.67
CA ASP A 448 -25.94 11.24 -20.55
C ASP A 448 -24.65 11.84 -20.01
N ASP A 449 -24.67 13.04 -19.41
CA ASP A 449 -23.49 13.61 -18.76
C ASP A 449 -22.99 12.72 -17.60
N ILE A 450 -23.92 12.15 -16.82
CA ILE A 450 -23.60 11.23 -15.72
C ILE A 450 -22.95 9.95 -16.25
N LYS A 451 -23.56 9.33 -17.26
CA LYS A 451 -23.01 8.14 -17.91
C LYS A 451 -21.62 8.43 -18.47
N GLU A 452 -21.48 9.53 -19.21
CA GLU A 452 -20.24 9.93 -19.84
C GLU A 452 -19.12 10.20 -18.83
N ALA A 453 -19.46 10.84 -17.70
CA ALA A 453 -18.55 11.09 -16.61
C ALA A 453 -18.09 9.79 -15.92
N PHE A 454 -19.02 8.86 -15.73
CA PHE A 454 -18.72 7.54 -15.19
C PHE A 454 -17.71 6.81 -16.08
N GLU A 455 -17.97 6.76 -17.39
CA GLU A 455 -17.08 6.09 -18.36
C GLU A 455 -15.66 6.67 -18.38
N LEU A 456 -15.51 7.97 -18.08
CA LEU A 456 -14.21 8.65 -17.95
C LEU A 456 -13.53 8.43 -16.59
N GLY A 457 -14.26 7.88 -15.62
CA GLY A 457 -13.79 7.70 -14.26
C GLY A 457 -13.79 8.96 -13.39
N ILE A 458 -14.70 9.90 -13.65
CA ILE A 458 -14.91 11.07 -12.79
C ILE A 458 -15.66 10.63 -11.52
N GLU A 459 -15.10 10.94 -10.35
CA GLU A 459 -15.58 10.35 -9.08
C GLU A 459 -16.79 11.06 -8.47
N THR A 460 -16.99 12.36 -8.71
CA THR A 460 -17.99 13.17 -7.98
C THR A 460 -18.86 14.03 -8.89
N ILE A 461 -20.10 14.31 -8.47
CA ILE A 461 -21.01 15.21 -9.19
C ILE A 461 -20.48 16.64 -9.25
N GLU A 462 -19.73 17.08 -8.22
CA GLU A 462 -19.06 18.37 -8.19
C GLU A 462 -18.00 18.50 -9.29
N ASP A 463 -17.23 17.44 -9.54
CA ASP A 463 -16.25 17.39 -10.63
C ASP A 463 -16.95 17.44 -11.99
N ILE A 464 -18.06 16.69 -12.17
CA ILE A 464 -18.87 16.74 -13.39
C ILE A 464 -19.34 18.17 -13.66
N CYS A 465 -19.91 18.83 -12.64
CA CYS A 465 -20.37 20.22 -12.74
C CYS A 465 -19.23 21.17 -13.11
N ARG A 466 -18.07 21.05 -12.44
CA ARG A 466 -16.89 21.90 -12.69
C ARG A 466 -16.40 21.74 -14.13
N ILE A 467 -16.25 20.50 -14.58
CA ILE A 467 -15.77 20.14 -15.91
C ILE A 467 -16.76 20.63 -16.98
N LYS A 468 -18.05 20.38 -16.78
CA LYS A 468 -19.12 20.84 -17.69
C LYS A 468 -19.15 22.35 -17.82
N GLN A 469 -19.01 23.10 -16.72
CA GLN A 469 -18.92 24.56 -16.75
C GLN A 469 -17.70 25.07 -17.52
N LYS A 470 -16.56 24.39 -17.39
CA LYS A 470 -15.28 24.80 -17.98
C LYS A 470 -15.21 24.50 -19.48
N TYR A 471 -15.75 23.36 -19.91
CA TYR A 471 -15.53 22.84 -21.26
C TYR A 471 -16.80 22.56 -22.06
N GLY A 472 -17.98 22.66 -21.45
CA GLY A 472 -19.26 22.32 -22.08
C GLY A 472 -19.50 20.80 -22.11
N ALA A 473 -18.89 20.07 -23.03
CA ALA A 473 -19.14 18.64 -23.25
C ALA A 473 -17.87 17.77 -23.23
N LYS A 474 -18.01 16.47 -22.94
CA LYS A 474 -16.94 15.43 -22.86
C LYS A 474 -15.93 15.45 -23.99
N LYS A 475 -16.36 15.73 -25.23
CA LYS A 475 -15.51 15.71 -26.41
C LYS A 475 -14.23 16.55 -26.25
N VAL A 476 -14.30 17.60 -25.44
CA VAL A 476 -13.15 18.49 -25.17
C VAL A 476 -12.09 17.83 -24.29
N ILE A 477 -12.44 16.96 -23.34
CA ILE A 477 -11.46 16.33 -22.42
C ILE A 477 -10.65 15.24 -23.14
N LEU A 478 -11.30 14.50 -24.04
CA LEU A 478 -10.65 13.45 -24.83
C LEU A 478 -9.80 14.01 -25.98
N ASP A 479 -10.17 15.16 -26.53
CA ASP A 479 -9.46 15.84 -27.63
C ASP A 479 -8.33 16.77 -27.14
N MET A 480 -8.32 17.13 -25.85
CA MET A 480 -7.19 17.73 -25.13
C MET A 480 -6.15 16.69 -24.73
#